data_AF-A0A800AI82-F1
#
_entry.id   AF-A0A800AI82-F1
#
_cell.length_a   1.000
_cell.length_b   1.000
_cell.length_c   1.000
_cell.angle_alpha   90.00
_cell.angle_beta   90.00
_cell.angle_gamma   90.00
#
_symmetry.space_group_name_H-M   'P 1'
#
loop_
_entity.id
_entity.type
_entity.pdbx_description
1 polymer ?
#
loop_
_entity_poly.entity_id
_entity_poly.type
_entity_poly.pdbx_seq_one_letter_code
_entity_poly.pdbx_strand_id
1 'polypeptide(L)'
;MKKPVIMPNGKPFEFWDDTTEYTRVYHVACEHPDASDEGSGTEAQPFKTINRAAKILKPGEKVIVHGGVYRECVRPARGGSEAGNMIAYEAASGEDVIISLMAICSMSAMIQLRFALSIPNHHRF
;
A
#
# COMPACT_ATOMS: atom_id res chain seq x y z
N MET A 1 25.51 5.78 7.52
CA MET A 1 24.87 6.90 6.80
C MET A 1 25.07 6.70 5.30
N LYS A 2 23.99 6.62 4.50
CA LYS A 2 24.09 6.57 3.02
C LYS A 2 24.53 7.95 2.52
N LYS A 3 25.51 8.02 1.61
CA LYS A 3 25.89 9.27 0.94
C LYS A 3 24.74 9.73 0.03
N PRO A 4 24.36 11.02 0.03
CA PRO A 4 23.32 11.52 -0.86
C PRO A 4 23.78 11.45 -2.31
N VAL A 5 22.89 10.99 -3.21
CA VAL A 5 23.11 11.05 -4.65
C VAL A 5 22.91 12.50 -5.07
N ILE A 6 23.87 13.09 -5.78
CA ILE A 6 23.80 14.48 -6.25
C ILE A 6 23.48 14.50 -7.73
N MET A 7 22.48 15.29 -8.12
CA MET A 7 22.09 15.45 -9.52
C MET A 7 23.07 16.37 -10.29
N PRO A 8 23.09 16.34 -11.63
CA PRO A 8 23.98 17.20 -12.44
C PRO A 8 23.81 18.72 -12.21
N ASN A 9 22.69 19.14 -11.64
CA ASN A 9 22.41 20.53 -11.27
C ASN A 9 22.94 20.90 -9.86
N GLY A 10 23.67 20.00 -9.19
CA GLY A 10 24.25 20.22 -7.86
C GLY A 10 23.27 20.05 -6.70
N LYS A 11 21.98 19.79 -6.96
CA LYS A 11 21.00 19.53 -5.89
C LYS A 11 21.07 18.08 -5.44
N PRO A 12 20.91 17.79 -4.13
CA PRO A 12 20.73 16.43 -3.66
C PRO A 12 19.46 15.83 -4.27
N PHE A 13 19.55 14.56 -4.64
CA PHE A 13 18.40 13.76 -5.01
C PHE A 13 17.59 13.50 -3.74
N GLU A 14 16.40 14.10 -3.66
CA GLU A 14 15.45 13.83 -2.59
C GLU A 14 14.97 12.39 -2.75
N PHE A 15 15.57 11.47 -1.98
CA PHE A 15 15.07 10.13 -1.86
C PHE A 15 13.68 10.23 -1.23
N TRP A 16 12.65 9.89 -2.00
CA TRP A 16 11.27 9.68 -1.53
C TRP A 16 11.18 8.39 -0.69
N ASP A 17 12.17 8.15 0.17
CA ASP A 17 12.14 7.07 1.12
C ASP A 17 11.02 7.40 2.12
N ASP A 18 10.06 6.49 2.22
CA ASP A 18 9.00 6.59 3.20
C ASP A 18 9.64 6.53 4.60
N THR A 19 9.62 7.64 5.32
CA THR A 19 10.12 7.75 6.70
C THR A 19 8.99 7.64 7.72
N THR A 20 7.79 7.22 7.29
CA THR A 20 6.62 7.13 8.15
C THR A 20 6.77 6.01 9.17
N GLU A 21 6.63 6.34 10.44
CA GLU A 21 6.38 5.36 11.49
C GLU A 21 4.87 5.10 11.54
N TYR A 22 4.44 3.94 11.06
CA TYR A 22 3.02 3.61 11.03
C TYR A 22 2.49 3.33 12.44
N THR A 23 1.52 4.13 12.86
CA THR A 23 0.91 4.06 14.19
C THR A 23 -0.11 2.94 14.31
N ARG A 24 -0.72 2.52 13.19
CA ARG A 24 -1.74 1.47 13.14
C ARG A 24 -1.62 0.64 11.87
N VAL A 25 -1.92 -0.65 12.03
CA VAL A 25 -1.95 -1.63 10.95
C VAL A 25 -3.33 -2.26 10.90
N TYR A 26 -3.96 -2.18 9.74
CA TYR A 26 -5.20 -2.87 9.44
C TYR A 26 -4.93 -4.10 8.58
N HIS A 27 -5.86 -5.06 8.58
CA HIS A 27 -5.80 -6.23 7.73
C HIS A 27 -7.04 -6.31 6.83
N VAL A 28 -6.85 -6.70 5.58
CA VAL A 28 -7.91 -7.00 4.61
C VAL A 28 -7.68 -8.41 4.11
N ALA A 29 -8.70 -9.28 4.21
CA ALA A 29 -8.64 -10.65 3.71
C ALA A 29 -10.03 -11.04 3.19
N CYS A 30 -10.20 -11.14 1.86
CA CYS A 30 -11.53 -11.44 1.31
C CYS A 30 -11.97 -12.90 1.55
N GLU A 31 -11.00 -13.80 1.77
CA GLU A 31 -11.22 -15.25 1.96
C GLU A 31 -11.25 -15.67 3.44
N HIS A 32 -10.93 -14.76 4.37
CA HIS A 32 -10.96 -15.09 5.79
C HIS A 32 -12.42 -15.26 6.28
N PRO A 33 -12.75 -16.33 7.03
CA PRO A 33 -14.13 -16.64 7.43
C PRO A 33 -14.78 -15.53 8.26
N ASP A 34 -14.00 -14.90 9.14
CA ASP A 34 -14.45 -13.80 10.00
C ASP A 34 -14.29 -12.41 9.37
N ALA A 35 -13.96 -12.33 8.07
CA ALA A 35 -13.79 -11.06 7.40
C ALA A 35 -15.12 -10.29 7.30
N SER A 36 -15.11 -9.05 7.78
CA SER A 36 -16.28 -8.18 7.75
C SER A 36 -15.89 -6.72 7.58
N ASP A 37 -16.59 -6.02 6.68
CA ASP A 37 -16.40 -4.58 6.50
C ASP A 37 -16.96 -3.75 7.67
N GLU A 38 -17.83 -4.34 8.49
CA GLU A 38 -18.32 -3.72 9.73
C GLU A 38 -17.42 -4.03 10.93
N GLY A 39 -16.44 -4.92 10.75
CA GLY A 39 -15.50 -5.34 11.78
C GLY A 39 -14.45 -4.30 12.15
N SER A 40 -13.50 -4.73 12.98
CA SER A 40 -12.41 -3.89 13.49
C SER A 40 -11.22 -3.75 12.54
N GLY A 41 -11.10 -4.62 11.54
CA GLY A 41 -9.97 -4.64 10.60
C GLY A 41 -8.66 -5.11 11.23
N THR A 42 -8.75 -5.89 12.30
CA THR A 42 -7.61 -6.54 12.96
C THR A 42 -7.22 -7.82 12.22
N GLU A 43 -6.08 -8.42 12.55
CA GLU A 43 -5.68 -9.70 11.95
C GLU A 43 -6.71 -10.81 12.19
N ALA A 44 -7.30 -10.88 13.40
CA ALA A 44 -8.32 -11.86 13.76
C ALA A 44 -9.71 -11.57 13.14
N GLN A 45 -9.99 -10.31 12.82
CA GLN A 45 -11.24 -9.89 12.19
C GLN A 45 -10.95 -8.85 11.09
N PRO A 46 -10.38 -9.29 9.96
CA PRO A 46 -9.94 -8.39 8.91
C PRO A 46 -11.13 -7.79 8.18
N PHE A 47 -10.91 -6.69 7.46
CA PHE A 47 -11.90 -6.20 6.51
C PHE A 47 -12.04 -7.15 5.34
N LYS A 48 -13.21 -7.18 4.73
CA LYS A 48 -13.48 -8.03 3.57
C LYS A 48 -13.06 -7.36 2.27
N THR A 49 -13.11 -6.02 2.20
CA THR A 49 -12.78 -5.24 1.01
C THR A 49 -11.64 -4.25 1.26
N ILE A 50 -10.85 -3.99 0.21
CA ILE A 50 -9.79 -2.98 0.23
C ILE A 50 -10.42 -1.59 0.31
N ASN A 51 -11.58 -1.35 -0.34
CA ASN A 51 -12.29 -0.08 -0.24
C ASN A 51 -12.69 0.28 1.19
N ARG A 52 -13.03 -0.71 2.03
CA ARG A 52 -13.35 -0.43 3.43
C ARG A 52 -12.16 0.17 4.15
N ALA A 53 -10.98 -0.45 4.03
CA ALA A 53 -9.73 0.11 4.55
C ALA A 53 -9.45 1.49 3.97
N ALA A 54 -9.59 1.64 2.64
CA ALA A 54 -9.28 2.88 1.92
C ALA A 54 -10.16 4.08 2.33
N LYS A 55 -11.35 3.84 2.89
CA LYS A 55 -12.23 4.88 3.43
C LYS A 55 -11.83 5.34 4.84
N ILE A 56 -11.31 4.43 5.66
CA ILE A 56 -11.05 4.71 7.08
C ILE A 56 -9.62 5.16 7.35
N LEU A 57 -8.66 4.70 6.53
CA LEU A 57 -7.24 4.98 6.71
C LEU A 57 -6.97 6.48 6.80
N LYS A 58 -6.05 6.82 7.70
CA LYS A 58 -5.52 8.16 7.92
C LYS A 58 -4.03 8.18 7.63
N PRO A 59 -3.44 9.35 7.34
CA PRO A 59 -2.00 9.53 7.28
C PRO A 59 -1.32 8.87 8.50
N GLY A 60 -0.25 8.12 8.27
CA GLY A 60 0.51 7.45 9.34
C GLY A 60 -0.04 6.08 9.71
N GLU A 61 -0.96 5.54 8.90
CA GLU A 61 -1.54 4.21 9.07
C GLU A 61 -1.27 3.37 7.83
N LYS A 62 -1.30 2.05 7.99
CA LYS A 62 -1.15 1.12 6.87
C LYS A 62 -2.17 0.00 6.89
N VAL A 63 -2.33 -0.65 5.76
CA VAL A 63 -3.12 -1.86 5.61
C VAL A 63 -2.29 -2.96 4.96
N ILE A 64 -2.38 -4.16 5.53
CA ILE A 64 -1.87 -5.41 4.98
C ILE A 64 -3.03 -6.10 4.27
N VAL A 65 -2.87 -6.34 2.97
CA VAL A 65 -3.84 -7.04 2.11
C VAL A 65 -3.35 -8.47 1.94
N HIS A 66 -4.12 -9.41 2.47
CA HIS A 66 -3.89 -10.84 2.32
C HIS A 66 -4.28 -11.33 0.93
N GLY A 67 -3.76 -12.49 0.55
CA GLY A 67 -3.95 -13.09 -0.76
C GLY A 67 -5.42 -13.28 -1.13
N GLY A 68 -5.73 -13.07 -2.41
CA GLY A 68 -7.09 -13.20 -2.90
C GLY A 68 -7.37 -12.34 -4.13
N VAL A 69 -8.55 -12.55 -4.70
CA VAL A 69 -9.03 -11.81 -5.88
C VAL A 69 -10.07 -10.76 -5.48
N TYR A 70 -9.63 -9.51 -5.42
CA TYR A 70 -10.44 -8.34 -5.08
C TYR A 70 -11.04 -7.74 -6.35
N ARG A 71 -12.34 -7.98 -6.58
CA ARG A 71 -13.08 -7.44 -7.74
C ARG A 71 -13.75 -6.11 -7.41
N GLU A 72 -12.96 -5.06 -7.23
CA GLU A 72 -13.45 -3.75 -6.81
C GLU A 72 -12.68 -2.60 -7.47
N CYS A 73 -13.34 -1.43 -7.62
CA CYS A 73 -12.64 -0.19 -7.90
C CYS A 73 -12.26 0.48 -6.59
N VAL A 74 -10.98 0.43 -6.23
CA VAL A 74 -10.46 1.02 -5.00
C VAL A 74 -10.37 2.54 -5.14
N ARG A 75 -11.01 3.27 -4.23
CA ARG A 75 -10.96 4.74 -4.17
C ARG A 75 -10.56 5.20 -2.77
N PRO A 76 -9.26 5.45 -2.53
CA PRO A 76 -8.81 6.00 -1.26
C PRO A 76 -9.49 7.34 -0.97
N ALA A 77 -10.06 7.48 0.22
CA ALA A 77 -10.67 8.74 0.65
C ALA A 77 -9.61 9.81 0.98
N ARG A 78 -8.37 9.39 1.26
CA ARG A 78 -7.25 10.22 1.69
C ARG A 78 -5.94 9.69 1.08
N GLY A 79 -4.96 10.56 0.94
CA GLY A 79 -3.57 10.21 0.70
C GLY A 79 -2.70 10.55 1.91
N GLY A 80 -1.40 10.24 1.84
CA GLY A 80 -0.43 10.75 2.81
C GLY A 80 -0.35 12.28 2.78
N SER A 81 -0.02 12.91 3.90
CA SER A 81 0.14 14.36 3.98
C SER A 81 1.57 14.83 3.70
N GLU A 82 2.56 14.00 4.04
CA GLU A 82 3.99 14.27 3.86
C GLU A 82 4.79 12.95 3.91
N ALA A 83 6.09 12.97 3.60
CA ALA A 83 6.94 11.77 3.53
C ALA A 83 7.04 10.99 4.85
N GLY A 84 6.85 11.65 6.00
CA GLY A 84 6.79 11.01 7.32
C GLY A 84 5.38 10.65 7.79
N ASN A 85 4.37 10.87 6.94
CA ASN A 85 2.96 10.67 7.29
C ASN A 85 2.18 10.13 6.08
N MET A 86 2.64 8.98 5.57
CA MET A 86 2.07 8.29 4.42
C MET A 86 0.94 7.33 4.81
N ILE A 87 0.10 6.99 3.84
CA ILE A 87 -0.84 5.87 3.93
C ILE A 87 -0.30 4.74 3.07
N ALA A 88 -0.04 3.58 3.65
CA ALA A 88 0.53 2.44 2.93
C ALA A 88 -0.47 1.30 2.73
N TYR A 89 -0.39 0.69 1.55
CA TYR A 89 -1.11 -0.53 1.18
C TYR A 89 -0.05 -1.56 0.80
N GLU A 90 0.09 -2.60 1.62
CA GLU A 90 1.11 -3.63 1.46
C GLU A 90 0.42 -4.99 1.26
N ALA A 91 0.94 -5.80 0.34
CA ALA A 91 0.55 -7.20 0.29
C ALA A 91 1.16 -7.96 1.48
N ALA A 92 0.44 -8.94 2.02
CA ALA A 92 0.99 -9.86 2.99
C ALA A 92 2.21 -10.59 2.40
N SER A 93 3.21 -10.85 3.25
CA SER A 93 4.50 -11.35 2.79
C SER A 93 4.37 -12.75 2.19
N GLY A 94 4.68 -12.89 0.90
CA GLY A 94 4.63 -14.16 0.19
C GLY A 94 3.24 -14.53 -0.35
N GLU A 95 2.29 -13.61 -0.33
CA GLU A 95 0.93 -13.84 -0.82
C GLU A 95 0.63 -13.05 -2.10
N ASP A 96 -0.19 -13.66 -2.97
CA ASP A 96 -0.60 -13.05 -4.23
C ASP A 96 -1.94 -12.30 -4.06
N VAL A 97 -1.87 -10.97 -4.19
CA VAL A 97 -3.03 -10.08 -4.16
C VAL A 97 -3.37 -9.65 -5.57
N ILE A 98 -4.55 -10.02 -6.05
CA ILE A 98 -5.02 -9.67 -7.40
C ILE A 98 -6.18 -8.69 -7.27
N ILE A 99 -5.96 -7.45 -7.73
CA ILE A 99 -7.01 -6.43 -7.84
C ILE A 99 -7.50 -6.41 -9.29
N SER A 100 -8.73 -6.89 -9.52
CA SER A 100 -9.33 -6.94 -10.85
C SER A 100 -10.40 -5.86 -10.98
N LEU A 101 -10.17 -4.89 -11.87
CA LEU A 101 -11.15 -3.89 -12.25
C LEU A 101 -11.98 -4.40 -13.43
N MET A 102 -13.31 -4.33 -13.34
CA MET A 102 -14.19 -4.59 -14.49
C MET A 102 -14.36 -3.34 -15.40
N ALA A 103 -13.90 -2.16 -14.94
CA ALA A 103 -13.84 -0.92 -15.72
C ALA A 103 -12.75 0.03 -15.18
N ILE A 104 -12.10 0.77 -16.08
CA ILE A 104 -10.99 1.69 -15.82
C ILE A 104 -11.36 2.74 -14.76
N CYS A 105 -10.65 2.76 -13.62
CA CYS A 105 -10.74 3.84 -12.64
C CYS A 105 -9.53 4.78 -12.80
N SER A 106 -9.80 6.05 -13.13
CA SER A 106 -8.79 7.11 -13.23
C SER A 106 -8.14 7.33 -11.86
N MET A 107 -6.92 6.84 -11.68
CA MET A 107 -6.18 6.96 -10.42
C MET A 107 -5.32 8.22 -10.41
N SER A 108 -5.76 9.24 -9.66
CA SER A 108 -4.88 10.29 -9.14
C SER A 108 -4.80 10.14 -7.63
N ALA A 109 -4.23 9.03 -7.20
CA ALA A 109 -3.65 8.87 -5.87
C ALA A 109 -2.43 8.00 -6.10
N MET A 110 -1.26 8.47 -5.66
CA MET A 110 -0.06 7.64 -5.62
C MET A 110 -0.29 6.50 -4.60
N ILE A 111 -1.02 5.46 -5.02
CA ILE A 111 -0.98 4.17 -4.37
C ILE A 111 0.37 3.59 -4.78
N GLN A 112 1.41 3.89 -4.01
CA GLN A 112 2.61 3.06 -3.99
C GLN A 112 2.19 1.72 -3.39
N LEU A 113 1.51 0.89 -4.18
CA LEU A 113 1.58 -0.55 -3.96
C LEU A 113 3.06 -0.83 -4.21
N ARG A 114 3.82 -1.04 -3.13
CA ARG A 114 5.18 -1.54 -3.26
C ARG A 114 5.06 -2.98 -3.74
N PHE A 115 4.82 -3.14 -5.04
CA PHE A 115 5.33 -4.30 -5.73
C PHE A 115 6.84 -4.19 -5.57
N ALA A 116 7.41 -5.06 -4.74
CA ALA A 116 8.77 -5.48 -5.00
C ALA A 116 8.73 -6.12 -6.39
N LEU A 117 8.91 -5.32 -7.44
CA LEU A 117 9.62 -5.83 -8.60
C LEU A 117 10.99 -6.20 -8.05
N SER A 118 11.13 -7.45 -7.63
CA SER A 118 12.39 -8.14 -7.74
C SER A 118 12.76 -8.03 -9.21
N ILE A 119 13.54 -7.00 -9.53
CA ILE A 119 14.29 -6.97 -10.78
C ILE A 119 15.35 -8.03 -10.54
N PRO A 120 15.26 -9.24 -11.14
CA PRO A 120 16.38 -10.16 -11.08
C PRO A 120 17.56 -9.42 -11.68
N ASN A 121 18.65 -9.34 -10.90
CA ASN A 121 19.95 -8.89 -11.34
C ASN A 121 20.28 -9.60 -12.67
N HIS A 122 20.09 -8.92 -13.78
CA HIS A 122 20.85 -9.20 -14.98
C HIS A 122 21.93 -8.15 -15.08
N HIS A 123 23.07 -8.49 -14.49
CA HIS A 123 24.35 -8.12 -15.05
C HIS A 123 24.28 -8.26 -16.58
N ARG A 124 24.63 -7.20 -17.30
CA ARG A 124 25.47 -7.27 -18.51
C ARG A 124 25.81 -5.87 -19.03
N PHE A 125 27.12 -5.62 -18.98
CA PHE A 125 27.97 -4.65 -19.70
C PHE A 125 27.79 -3.16 -19.43
#